data_AF-A0A9D9YLY7-F1
#
_entry.id   AF-A0A9D9YLY7-F1
#
_cell.length_a   1.000
_cell.length_b   1.000
_cell.length_c   1.000
_cell.angle_alpha   90.00
_cell.angle_beta   90.00
_cell.angle_gamma   90.00
#
_symmetry.space_group_name_H-M   'P 1'
#
loop_
_entity.id
_entity.type
_entity.pdbx_description
1 polymer ?
#
loop_
_entity_poly.entity_id
_entity_poly.type
_entity_poly.pdbx_seq_one_letter_code
_entity_poly.pdbx_strand_id
1 'polypeptide(L)'
;MSYLSVFLAILFVCTGILAPRTGEAATVKKTPAKKAIAYDLYNPNRKYKDEKMEIDDTASRCNTPAMRTAHGKSLAKALEDGKPYGFTFESVSGTKALTPGEQAFKTYLEGLDIAWGAMEEPYCGFGAFGTQAANKSYNKSVTRLRARYLEAMKKTKMVALKTTK
;
A
#
# COMPACT_ATOMS: atom_id res chain seq x y z
N MET A 1 45.54 -46.55 31.47
CA MET A 1 46.14 -45.59 30.51
C MET A 1 45.39 -44.29 30.66
N SER A 2 46.03 -43.30 31.29
CA SER A 2 45.37 -42.15 31.92
C SER A 2 45.44 -40.90 31.05
N TYR A 3 44.28 -40.27 30.88
CA TYR A 3 43.99 -39.10 30.06
C TYR A 3 44.52 -37.76 30.63
N LEU A 4 45.78 -37.71 31.08
CA LEU A 4 46.37 -36.50 31.70
C LEU A 4 47.34 -35.72 30.80
N SER A 5 47.77 -36.27 29.66
CA SER A 5 48.85 -35.68 28.85
C SER A 5 48.39 -34.74 27.72
N VAL A 6 47.07 -34.63 27.45
CA VAL A 6 46.56 -33.81 26.33
C VAL A 6 46.13 -32.40 26.78
N PHE A 7 45.87 -32.18 28.08
CA PHE A 7 45.37 -30.90 28.57
C PHE A 7 46.46 -29.82 28.78
N LEU A 8 47.73 -30.20 28.89
CA LEU A 8 48.83 -29.24 29.13
C LEU A 8 49.42 -28.62 27.85
N ALA A 9 49.10 -29.16 26.67
CA ALA A 9 49.58 -28.61 25.39
C ALA A 9 48.77 -27.40 24.90
N ILE A 10 47.57 -27.16 25.44
CA ILE A 10 46.65 -26.11 24.95
C ILE A 10 46.88 -24.76 25.66
N LEU A 11 47.58 -24.73 26.81
CA LEU A 11 47.75 -23.50 27.59
C LEU A 11 48.96 -22.64 27.19
N PHE A 12 49.85 -23.11 26.31
CA PHE A 12 51.08 -22.37 25.94
C PHE A 12 51.09 -21.67 24.58
N VAL A 13 49.99 -21.71 23.83
CA VAL A 13 49.85 -20.88 22.60
C VAL A 13 49.26 -19.49 22.92
N CYS A 14 48.82 -19.24 24.16
CA CYS A 14 48.15 -18.00 24.54
C CYS A 14 49.07 -16.87 25.06
N THR A 15 50.39 -17.06 25.15
CA THR A 15 51.30 -16.02 25.68
C THR A 15 52.51 -15.82 24.81
N GLY A 16 52.36 -15.00 23.77
CA GLY A 16 53.50 -14.54 22.99
C GLY A 16 53.08 -13.85 21.71
N ILE A 17 52.76 -12.55 21.80
CA ILE A 17 53.37 -11.47 21.02
C ILE A 17 52.67 -10.17 21.44
N LEU A 18 53.38 -9.43 22.30
CA LEU A 18 53.17 -8.00 22.49
C LEU A 18 53.39 -7.28 21.15
N ALA A 19 52.42 -6.49 20.73
CA ALA A 19 52.68 -5.22 20.08
C ALA A 19 51.58 -4.24 20.51
N PRO A 20 51.89 -3.08 21.10
CA PRO A 20 50.92 -2.02 21.23
C PRO A 20 50.73 -1.44 19.82
N ARG A 21 49.73 -1.94 19.08
CA ARG A 21 49.19 -1.11 18.01
C ARG A 21 48.46 0.03 18.70
N THR A 22 49.12 1.19 18.70
CA THR A 22 48.45 2.48 18.65
C THR A 22 47.51 2.42 17.46
N GLY A 23 46.30 1.90 17.69
CA GLY A 23 45.19 2.17 16.84
C GLY A 23 45.04 3.67 16.88
N GLU A 24 45.39 4.33 15.77
CA GLU A 24 44.75 5.58 15.42
C GLU A 24 43.30 5.42 15.84
N ALA A 25 42.84 6.33 16.69
CA ALA A 25 41.42 6.47 16.93
C ALA A 25 40.84 6.65 15.52
N ALA A 26 40.33 5.55 14.96
CA ALA A 26 39.37 5.60 13.91
C ALA A 26 38.24 6.35 14.58
N THR A 27 38.26 7.67 14.40
CA THR A 27 37.09 8.50 14.53
C THR A 27 36.12 7.81 13.61
N VAL A 28 35.33 6.89 14.17
CA VAL A 28 34.06 6.51 13.61
C VAL A 28 33.39 7.86 13.50
N LYS A 29 33.49 8.46 12.31
CA LYS A 29 32.63 9.54 11.91
C LYS A 29 31.28 8.90 12.11
N LYS A 30 30.66 9.16 13.26
CA LYS A 30 29.25 8.90 13.50
C LYS A 30 28.62 9.63 12.34
N THR A 31 28.29 8.89 11.28
CA THR A 31 27.41 9.39 10.24
C THR A 31 26.23 9.90 11.03
N PRO A 32 25.99 11.22 11.06
CA PRO A 32 24.92 11.75 11.89
C PRO A 32 23.69 10.99 11.47
N ALA A 33 23.09 10.25 12.42
CA ALA A 33 21.83 9.59 12.19
C ALA A 33 20.94 10.65 11.55
N LYS A 34 20.53 10.43 10.28
CA LYS A 34 19.59 11.34 9.62
C LYS A 34 18.43 11.42 10.59
N LYS A 35 18.31 12.55 11.30
CA LYS A 35 17.22 12.78 12.23
C LYS A 35 15.97 12.50 11.42
N ALA A 36 15.15 11.55 11.88
CA ALA A 36 13.81 11.40 11.34
C ALA A 36 13.18 12.79 11.46
N ILE A 37 13.03 13.48 10.33
CA ILE A 37 12.43 14.80 10.32
C ILE A 37 11.00 14.53 10.75
N ALA A 38 10.68 14.85 12.00
CA ALA A 38 9.31 14.84 12.46
C ALA A 38 8.59 15.91 11.64
N TYR A 39 7.78 15.47 10.67
CA TYR A 39 6.95 16.35 9.89
C TYR A 39 5.96 17.03 10.85
N ASP A 40 6.15 18.32 11.02
CA ASP A 40 5.27 19.24 11.72
C ASP A 40 4.18 19.70 10.74
N LEU A 41 3.33 18.73 10.39
CA LEU A 41 2.29 18.79 9.37
C LEU A 41 1.25 19.91 9.58
N TYR A 42 1.25 20.56 10.76
CA TYR A 42 0.26 21.56 11.16
C TYR A 42 0.82 22.98 11.21
N ASN A 43 2.08 23.19 10.84
CA ASN A 43 2.69 24.51 10.78
C ASN A 43 2.62 25.05 9.34
N PRO A 44 1.66 25.94 9.01
CA PRO A 44 1.45 26.41 7.64
C PRO A 44 2.61 27.24 7.09
N ASN A 45 3.53 27.69 7.94
CA ASN A 45 4.71 28.48 7.53
C ASN A 45 5.95 27.61 7.27
N ARG A 46 5.90 26.31 7.55
CA ARG A 46 7.06 25.42 7.47
C ARG A 46 7.08 24.70 6.14
N LYS A 47 7.96 25.14 5.24
CA LYS A 47 8.17 24.50 3.94
C LYS A 47 9.15 23.34 4.06
N TYR A 48 8.69 22.12 3.82
CA TYR A 48 9.53 20.97 3.59
C TYR A 48 10.02 21.02 2.14
N LYS A 49 11.33 20.97 1.92
CA LYS A 49 11.96 21.20 0.59
C LYS A 49 11.66 20.10 -0.45
N ASP A 50 10.73 19.20 -0.14
CA ASP A 50 10.09 18.19 -0.99
C ASP A 50 8.68 18.61 -1.46
N GLU A 51 8.15 19.72 -0.94
CA GLU A 51 6.95 20.40 -1.46
C GLU A 51 7.24 20.94 -2.86
N LYS A 52 6.76 20.24 -3.89
CA LYS A 52 6.76 20.75 -5.27
C LYS A 52 5.37 21.29 -5.61
N MET A 53 5.35 22.54 -6.06
CA MET A 53 4.17 23.39 -6.29
C MET A 53 3.63 23.33 -7.73
N GLU A 54 3.95 22.31 -8.52
CA GLU A 54 3.44 22.19 -9.89
C GLU A 54 2.35 21.11 -9.94
N ILE A 55 1.15 21.53 -9.53
CA ILE A 55 -0.10 20.77 -9.57
C ILE A 55 -0.49 20.43 -11.03
N ASP A 56 0.05 21.16 -12.01
CA ASP A 56 -0.31 21.03 -13.42
C ASP A 56 0.56 20.01 -14.18
N ASP A 57 1.65 19.50 -13.58
CA ASP A 57 2.51 18.51 -14.23
C ASP A 57 1.87 17.12 -14.18
N THR A 58 1.59 16.53 -15.33
CA THR A 58 1.09 15.15 -15.43
C THR A 58 2.01 14.11 -14.77
N ALA A 59 3.31 14.39 -14.60
CA ALA A 59 4.24 13.52 -13.89
C ALA A 59 4.04 13.50 -12.36
N SER A 60 3.25 14.43 -11.81
CA SER A 60 2.84 14.45 -10.39
C SER A 60 1.69 13.48 -10.07
N ARG A 61 1.04 12.91 -11.10
CA ARG A 61 -0.11 12.01 -10.96
C ARG A 61 0.33 10.60 -10.56
N CYS A 62 -0.55 9.88 -9.86
CA CYS A 62 -0.29 8.50 -9.46
C CYS A 62 -0.62 7.46 -10.55
N ASN A 63 -1.09 7.88 -11.74
CA ASN A 63 -1.64 7.03 -12.79
C ASN A 63 -0.58 6.31 -13.67
N THR A 64 0.47 5.80 -13.04
CA THR A 64 1.54 5.04 -13.71
C THR A 64 0.97 3.85 -14.52
N PRO A 65 1.69 3.35 -15.54
CA PRO A 65 1.25 2.17 -16.31
C PRO A 65 0.93 0.95 -15.44
N ALA A 66 1.71 0.73 -14.37
CA ALA A 66 1.46 -0.32 -13.40
C ALA A 66 0.13 -0.12 -12.65
N MET A 67 -0.18 1.11 -12.22
CA MET A 67 -1.44 1.44 -11.57
C MET A 67 -2.64 1.30 -12.51
N ARG A 68 -2.51 1.69 -13.78
CA ARG A 68 -3.55 1.47 -14.81
C ARG A 68 -3.85 -0.02 -14.98
N THR A 69 -2.81 -0.85 -14.98
CA THR A 69 -2.95 -2.32 -15.05
C THR A 69 -3.67 -2.86 -13.81
N ALA A 70 -3.33 -2.38 -12.62
CA ALA A 70 -4.00 -2.76 -11.37
C ALA A 70 -5.48 -2.33 -11.35
N HIS A 71 -5.78 -1.14 -11.89
CA HIS A 71 -7.16 -0.67 -12.04
C HIS A 71 -7.96 -1.54 -13.00
N GLY A 72 -7.41 -1.85 -14.18
CA GLY A 72 -8.04 -2.79 -15.12
C GLY A 72 -8.34 -4.16 -14.50
N LYS A 73 -7.42 -4.71 -13.68
CA LYS A 73 -7.67 -5.94 -12.90
C LYS A 73 -8.80 -5.78 -11.89
N SER A 74 -8.89 -4.61 -11.25
CA SER A 74 -9.95 -4.32 -10.26
C SER A 74 -11.33 -4.26 -10.94
N LEU A 75 -11.43 -3.63 -12.11
CA LEU A 75 -12.66 -3.60 -12.92
C LEU A 75 -13.06 -5.00 -13.41
N ALA A 76 -12.10 -5.76 -13.95
CA ALA A 76 -12.34 -7.14 -14.37
C ALA A 76 -12.85 -7.99 -13.19
N LYS A 77 -12.29 -7.79 -11.99
CA LYS A 77 -12.73 -8.50 -10.80
C LYS A 77 -14.14 -8.09 -10.36
N ALA A 78 -14.47 -6.81 -10.43
CA ALA A 78 -15.82 -6.33 -10.13
C ALA A 78 -16.85 -6.97 -11.06
N LEU A 79 -16.56 -7.05 -12.37
CA LEU A 79 -17.41 -7.78 -13.32
C LEU A 79 -17.57 -9.25 -12.95
N GLU A 80 -16.49 -9.94 -12.59
CA GLU A 80 -16.58 -11.33 -12.11
C GLU A 80 -17.46 -11.47 -10.87
N ASP A 81 -17.39 -10.53 -9.92
CA ASP A 81 -18.23 -10.53 -8.73
C ASP A 81 -19.71 -10.21 -9.06
N GLY A 82 -19.99 -9.55 -10.18
CA GLY A 82 -21.33 -9.24 -10.71
C GLY A 82 -21.96 -10.37 -11.54
N LYS A 83 -21.14 -11.16 -12.26
CA LYS A 83 -21.58 -12.25 -13.15
C LYS A 83 -22.59 -13.24 -12.52
N PRO A 84 -22.42 -13.73 -11.28
CA PRO A 84 -23.38 -14.66 -10.67
C PRO A 84 -24.78 -14.10 -10.48
N TYR A 85 -24.95 -12.79 -10.61
CA TYR A 85 -26.20 -12.06 -10.44
C TYR A 85 -26.74 -11.50 -11.76
N GLY A 86 -26.06 -11.77 -12.88
CA GLY A 86 -26.42 -11.22 -14.19
C GLY A 86 -26.15 -9.72 -14.33
N PHE A 87 -25.34 -9.13 -13.43
CA PHE A 87 -25.04 -7.70 -13.48
C PHE A 87 -23.90 -7.41 -14.47
N THR A 88 -24.10 -6.37 -15.27
CA THR A 88 -23.14 -5.85 -16.25
C THR A 88 -23.01 -4.33 -16.09
N PHE A 89 -22.05 -3.70 -16.76
CA PHE A 89 -22.00 -2.22 -16.80
C PHE A 89 -23.31 -1.64 -17.35
N GLU A 90 -23.86 -2.27 -18.39
CA GLU A 90 -25.09 -1.85 -19.04
C GLU A 90 -26.29 -1.96 -18.10
N SER A 91 -26.36 -3.02 -17.29
CA SER A 91 -27.47 -3.26 -16.36
C SER A 91 -27.64 -2.16 -15.31
N VAL A 92 -26.59 -1.38 -15.04
CA VAL A 92 -26.61 -0.29 -14.04
C VAL A 92 -26.47 1.12 -14.64
N SER A 93 -26.31 1.23 -15.95
CA SER A 93 -26.05 2.50 -16.66
C SER A 93 -27.32 3.26 -17.09
N GLY A 94 -28.49 2.62 -17.04
CA GLY A 94 -29.76 3.20 -17.50
C GLY A 94 -30.43 4.14 -16.49
N THR A 95 -31.53 4.76 -16.93
CA THR A 95 -32.42 5.61 -16.10
C THR A 95 -33.52 4.81 -15.38
N LYS A 96 -33.56 3.49 -15.57
CA LYS A 96 -34.54 2.61 -14.93
C LYS A 96 -34.27 2.51 -13.43
N ALA A 97 -35.33 2.29 -12.66
CA ALA A 97 -35.21 2.00 -11.23
C ALA A 97 -34.40 0.70 -11.04
N LEU A 98 -33.26 0.81 -10.34
CA LEU A 98 -32.35 -0.29 -10.09
C LEU A 98 -32.85 -1.12 -8.90
N THR A 99 -32.74 -2.44 -9.00
CA THR A 99 -32.92 -3.30 -7.84
C THR A 99 -31.86 -3.00 -6.77
N PRO A 100 -32.08 -3.36 -5.50
CA PRO A 100 -31.07 -3.15 -4.45
C PRO A 100 -29.71 -3.80 -4.76
N GLY A 101 -29.69 -4.92 -5.48
CA GLY A 101 -28.45 -5.57 -5.93
C GLY A 101 -27.73 -4.81 -7.03
N GLU A 102 -28.46 -4.33 -8.03
CA GLU A 102 -27.94 -3.48 -9.11
C GLU A 102 -27.44 -2.14 -8.56
N GLN A 103 -28.15 -1.53 -7.61
CA GLN A 103 -27.71 -0.30 -6.94
C GLN A 103 -26.40 -0.52 -6.17
N ALA A 104 -26.26 -1.67 -5.48
CA ALA A 104 -25.03 -2.01 -4.79
C ALA A 104 -23.87 -2.24 -5.79
N PHE A 105 -24.15 -2.86 -6.93
CA PHE A 105 -23.17 -3.05 -8.00
C PHE A 105 -22.75 -1.73 -8.64
N LYS A 106 -23.70 -0.83 -8.93
CA LYS A 106 -23.44 0.54 -9.38
C LYS A 106 -22.52 1.29 -8.42
N THR A 107 -22.86 1.27 -7.13
CA THR A 107 -22.06 1.90 -6.06
C THR A 107 -20.64 1.32 -6.00
N TYR A 108 -20.49 0.02 -6.25
CA TYR A 108 -19.18 -0.63 -6.31
C TYR A 108 -18.35 -0.06 -7.47
N LEU A 109 -18.93 0.00 -8.68
CA LEU A 109 -18.26 0.53 -9.87
C LEU A 109 -17.94 2.02 -9.76
N GLU A 110 -18.88 2.83 -9.30
CA GLU A 110 -18.67 4.26 -9.03
C GLU A 110 -17.57 4.47 -7.97
N GLY A 111 -17.53 3.64 -6.94
CA GLY A 111 -16.46 3.69 -5.96
C GLY A 111 -15.09 3.38 -6.54
N LEU A 112 -15.00 2.44 -7.48
CA LEU A 112 -13.75 2.14 -8.20
C LEU A 112 -13.31 3.31 -9.08
N ASP A 113 -14.27 3.96 -9.74
CA ASP A 113 -14.03 5.16 -10.55
C ASP A 113 -13.54 6.33 -9.68
N ILE A 114 -14.20 6.61 -8.56
CA ILE A 114 -13.75 7.64 -7.60
C ILE A 114 -12.34 7.34 -7.06
N ALA A 115 -12.09 6.07 -6.71
CA ALA A 115 -10.77 5.66 -6.22
C ALA A 115 -9.69 5.80 -7.31
N TRP A 116 -10.06 5.63 -8.58
CA TRP A 116 -9.17 5.85 -9.71
C TRP A 116 -8.97 7.33 -10.02
N GLY A 117 -10.03 8.14 -10.01
CA GLY A 117 -9.95 9.59 -10.17
C GLY A 117 -8.99 10.22 -9.16
N ALA A 118 -9.01 9.76 -7.90
CA ALA A 118 -8.03 10.18 -6.89
C ALA A 118 -6.57 9.85 -7.25
N MET A 119 -6.31 8.86 -8.11
CA MET A 119 -4.99 8.54 -8.63
C MET A 119 -4.60 9.40 -9.85
N GLU A 120 -5.58 9.98 -10.53
CA GLU A 120 -5.38 10.91 -11.64
C GLU A 120 -5.13 12.35 -11.18
N GLU A 121 -5.46 12.63 -9.93
CA GLU A 121 -5.13 13.89 -9.29
C GLU A 121 -3.61 14.07 -9.04
N PRO A 122 -3.10 15.31 -9.06
CA PRO A 122 -1.67 15.65 -9.02
C PRO A 122 -1.00 15.52 -7.63
N TYR A 123 -1.45 14.58 -6.79
CA TYR A 123 -1.04 14.49 -5.38
C TYR A 123 -0.14 13.28 -5.08
N CYS A 124 0.38 12.58 -6.08
CA CYS A 124 1.37 11.54 -5.82
C CYS A 124 2.67 12.22 -5.42
N GLY A 125 2.95 12.28 -4.11
CA GLY A 125 4.23 12.77 -3.61
C GLY A 125 5.39 12.26 -4.48
N PHE A 126 6.15 13.18 -5.06
CA PHE A 126 7.11 12.84 -6.10
C PHE A 126 8.12 11.79 -5.61
N GLY A 127 8.32 10.72 -6.40
CA GLY A 127 9.30 9.66 -6.15
C GLY A 127 8.71 8.28 -5.78
N ALA A 128 9.59 7.29 -5.59
CA ALA A 128 9.21 5.89 -5.32
C ALA A 128 8.35 5.70 -4.05
N PHE A 129 8.41 6.63 -3.10
CA PHE A 129 7.65 6.55 -1.85
C PHE A 129 6.18 6.98 -2.01
N GLY A 130 5.89 8.00 -2.84
CA GLY A 130 4.51 8.44 -3.06
C GLY A 130 3.71 7.47 -3.92
N THR A 131 4.32 6.86 -4.94
CA THR A 131 3.65 5.84 -5.77
C THR A 131 3.32 4.57 -4.98
N GLN A 132 4.21 4.13 -4.09
CA GLN A 132 3.93 2.99 -3.19
C GLN A 132 2.81 3.30 -2.19
N ALA A 133 2.83 4.50 -1.58
CA ALA A 133 1.79 4.92 -0.66
C ALA A 133 0.43 5.03 -1.35
N ALA A 134 0.40 5.60 -2.56
CA ALA A 134 -0.80 5.71 -3.37
C ALA A 134 -1.35 4.34 -3.80
N ASN A 135 -0.49 3.42 -4.24
CA ASN A 135 -0.90 2.04 -4.56
C ASN A 135 -1.53 1.34 -3.34
N LYS A 136 -0.91 1.48 -2.15
CA LYS A 136 -1.46 0.92 -0.91
C LYS A 136 -2.82 1.55 -0.56
N SER A 137 -2.95 2.86 -0.72
CA SER A 137 -4.20 3.59 -0.49
C SER A 137 -5.30 3.11 -1.45
N TYR A 138 -4.99 3.05 -2.75
CA TYR A 138 -5.88 2.55 -3.80
C TYR A 138 -6.36 1.13 -3.49
N ASN A 139 -5.45 0.19 -3.23
CA ASN A 139 -5.82 -1.20 -2.91
C ASN A 139 -6.72 -1.31 -1.66
N LYS A 140 -6.49 -0.45 -0.66
CA LYS A 140 -7.34 -0.40 0.53
C LYS A 140 -8.74 0.08 0.19
N SER A 141 -8.87 1.08 -0.67
CA SER A 141 -10.16 1.57 -1.17
C SER A 141 -10.89 0.48 -1.96
N VAL A 142 -10.24 -0.14 -2.95
CA VAL A 142 -10.81 -1.25 -3.75
C VAL A 142 -11.29 -2.40 -2.85
N THR A 143 -10.47 -2.81 -1.88
CA THR A 143 -10.81 -3.90 -0.95
C THR A 143 -12.05 -3.57 -0.12
N ARG A 144 -12.13 -2.35 0.39
CA ARG A 144 -13.28 -1.88 1.18
C ARG A 144 -14.56 -1.82 0.34
N LEU A 145 -14.46 -1.33 -0.89
CA LEU A 145 -15.59 -1.27 -1.82
C LEU A 145 -16.12 -2.66 -2.14
N ARG A 146 -15.22 -3.59 -2.46
CA ARG A 146 -15.58 -4.99 -2.71
C ARG A 146 -16.25 -5.63 -1.50
N ALA A 147 -15.69 -5.44 -0.30
CA ALA A 147 -16.27 -5.97 0.93
C ALA A 147 -17.70 -5.44 1.16
N ARG A 148 -17.91 -4.13 1.00
CA ARG A 148 -19.24 -3.50 1.12
C ARG A 148 -20.24 -4.06 0.09
N TYR A 149 -19.81 -4.26 -1.15
CA TYR A 149 -20.65 -4.88 -2.18
C TYR A 149 -21.04 -6.31 -1.79
N LEU A 150 -20.06 -7.15 -1.41
CA LEU A 150 -20.33 -8.53 -1.02
C LEU A 150 -21.25 -8.63 0.22
N GLU A 151 -21.12 -7.71 1.17
CA GLU A 151 -22.03 -7.60 2.31
C GLU A 151 -23.45 -7.20 1.88
N ALA A 152 -23.58 -6.21 0.99
CA ALA A 152 -24.87 -5.80 0.45
C ALA A 152 -25.57 -6.96 -0.28
N MET A 153 -24.81 -7.74 -1.07
CA MET A 153 -25.33 -8.91 -1.79
C MET A 153 -25.77 -10.05 -0.85
N LYS A 154 -25.09 -10.22 0.29
CA LYS A 154 -25.55 -11.17 1.32
C LYS A 154 -26.87 -10.72 1.95
N LYS A 155 -27.00 -9.42 2.23
CA LYS A 155 -28.23 -8.85 2.80
C LYS A 155 -29.41 -8.98 1.84
N THR A 156 -29.22 -8.69 0.54
CA THR A 156 -30.30 -8.84 -0.46
C THR A 156 -30.76 -10.29 -0.61
N LYS A 157 -29.84 -11.26 -0.60
CA LYS A 157 -30.21 -12.70 -0.57
C LYS A 157 -31.05 -13.05 0.67
N MET A 158 -30.66 -12.57 1.84
CA MET A 158 -31.39 -12.83 3.08
C MET A 158 -32.79 -12.19 3.09
N VAL A 159 -32.94 -10.99 2.53
CA VAL A 159 -34.24 -10.33 2.41
C VAL A 159 -35.15 -11.12 1.48
N ALA A 160 -34.67 -11.51 0.29
CA ALA A 160 -35.45 -12.30 -0.66
C ALA A 160 -35.98 -13.62 -0.08
N LEU A 161 -35.17 -14.30 0.75
CA LEU A 161 -35.56 -15.53 1.47
C LEU A 161 -36.59 -15.30 2.57
N LYS A 162 -36.64 -14.10 3.18
CA LYS A 162 -37.64 -13.77 4.21
C LYS A 162 -38.98 -13.36 3.62
N THR A 163 -38.99 -12.77 2.43
CA THR A 163 -40.24 -12.34 1.76
C THR A 163 -40.97 -13.48 1.05
N THR A 164 -40.34 -14.65 0.91
CA THR A 164 -40.91 -15.85 0.26
C THR A 164 -41.46 -16.90 1.24
N LYS A 165 -41.51 -16.57 2.54
CA LYS A 165 -42.17 -17.36 3.60
C LYS A 165 -43.45 -16.66 4.05
#